data_AF-A0AAU2HZN8-F1
#
_entry.id   AF-A0AAU2HZN8-F1
#
_cell.length_a   1.000
_cell.length_b   1.000
_cell.length_c   1.000
_cell.angle_alpha   90.00
_cell.angle_beta   90.00
_cell.angle_gamma   90.00
#
_symmetry.space_group_name_H-M   'P 1'
#
loop_
_entity.id
_entity.type
_entity.pdbx_description
1 polymer ?
#
loop_
_entity_poly.entity_id
_entity_poly.type
_entity_poly.pdbx_seq_one_letter_code
_entity_poly.pdbx_strand_id
1 'polypeptide(L)'
;MRERVEALSGTGVALAGGFVGLLGWAADAELRARAGFEAGPDWSVLYAELPLTVLVGVVAALSTWLLPRRWMIGPSVAGYAGRAALVAIVLAGFWLAVQGWYAALPESVPDHKP
;
A
#
# COMPACT_ATOMS: atom_id res chain seq x y z
N MET A 1 28.65 -0.64 12.41
CA MET A 1 27.70 0.40 11.92
C MET A 1 26.89 -0.06 10.70
N ARG A 2 27.53 -0.56 9.64
CA ARG A 2 26.88 -0.88 8.35
C ARG A 2 25.72 -1.89 8.44
N GLU A 3 25.90 -3.01 9.15
CA GLU A 3 24.84 -4.01 9.35
C GLU A 3 23.64 -3.47 10.13
N ARG A 4 23.87 -2.59 11.12
CA ARG A 4 22.80 -1.93 11.89
C ARG A 4 22.00 -0.96 11.02
N VAL A 5 22.67 -0.21 10.14
CA VAL A 5 22.02 0.69 9.18
C VAL A 5 21.20 -0.12 8.16
N GLU A 6 21.69 -1.28 7.73
CA GLU A 6 20.97 -2.17 6.83
C GLU A 6 19.71 -2.77 7.49
N ALA A 7 19.82 -3.24 8.73
CA ALA A 7 18.67 -3.73 9.51
C ALA A 7 17.62 -2.63 9.72
N LEU A 8 18.04 -1.43 10.15
CA LEU A 8 17.17 -0.26 10.31
C LEU A 8 16.48 0.14 8.99
N SER A 9 17.18 0.02 7.86
CA SER A 9 16.60 0.31 6.54
C SER A 9 15.52 -0.70 6.14
N GLY A 10 15.72 -1.98 6.42
CA GLY A 10 14.73 -3.03 6.13
C GLY A 10 13.47 -2.87 6.97
N THR A 11 13.62 -2.58 8.27
CA THR A 11 12.49 -2.29 9.16
C THR A 11 11.76 -1.02 8.74
N GLY A 12 12.50 0.04 8.38
CA GLY A 12 11.90 1.29 7.91
C GLY A 12 11.08 1.11 6.63
N VAL A 13 11.58 0.34 5.66
CA VAL A 13 10.86 0.01 4.42
C VAL A 13 9.62 -0.82 4.71
N ALA A 14 9.70 -1.81 5.60
CA ALA A 14 8.55 -2.61 6.00
C ALA A 14 7.46 -1.75 6.66
N LEU A 15 7.85 -0.84 7.57
CA LEU A 15 6.92 0.09 8.21
C LEU A 15 6.27 1.03 7.19
N ALA A 16 7.05 1.60 6.25
CA ALA A 16 6.53 2.46 5.21
C ALA A 16 5.53 1.73 4.28
N GLY A 17 5.86 0.49 3.88
CA GLY A 17 4.97 -0.34 3.08
C GLY A 17 3.68 -0.70 3.80
N GLY A 18 3.77 -1.07 5.09
CA GLY A 18 2.60 -1.36 5.91
C GLY A 18 1.72 -0.14 6.13
N PHE A 19 2.31 1.04 6.35
CA PHE A 19 1.58 2.29 6.48
C PHE A 19 0.81 2.66 5.20
N VAL A 20 1.44 2.52 4.04
CA VAL A 20 0.78 2.77 2.75
C VAL A 20 -0.33 1.75 2.47
N GLY A 21 -0.13 0.47 2.80
CA GLY A 21 -1.18 -0.54 2.71
C GLY A 21 -2.37 -0.23 3.63
N LEU A 22 -2.11 0.26 4.85
CA LEU A 22 -3.13 0.69 5.80
C LEU A 22 -3.93 1.89 5.29
N LEU A 23 -3.26 2.90 4.73
CA LEU A 23 -3.94 4.03 4.11
C LEU A 23 -4.84 3.58 2.96
N GLY A 24 -4.35 2.63 2.13
CA GLY A 24 -5.12 2.12 1.00
C GLY A 24 -6.40 1.42 1.45
N TRP A 25 -6.30 0.62 2.52
CA TRP A 25 -7.46 0.03 3.18
C TRP A 25 -8.40 1.07 3.79
N ALA A 26 -7.87 2.12 4.44
CA ALA A 26 -8.71 3.14 5.06
C ALA A 26 -9.56 3.90 4.02
N ALA A 27 -9.00 4.18 2.84
CA ALA A 27 -9.73 4.78 1.72
C ALA A 27 -10.84 3.85 1.19
N ASP A 28 -10.55 2.56 1.04
CA ASP A 28 -11.53 1.54 0.65
C ASP A 28 -12.68 1.43 1.66
N ALA A 29 -12.34 1.38 2.95
CA ALA A 29 -13.30 1.28 4.05
C ALA A 29 -14.26 2.47 4.08
N GLU A 30 -13.75 3.68 3.90
CA GLU A 30 -14.57 4.89 3.84
C GLU A 30 -15.53 4.89 2.66
N LEU A 31 -15.09 4.42 1.49
CA LEU A 31 -15.94 4.37 0.30
C LEU A 31 -17.05 3.32 0.43
N ARG A 32 -16.72 2.11 0.90
CA ARG A 32 -17.71 1.05 1.13
C ARG A 32 -18.71 1.42 2.23
N ALA A 33 -18.26 2.13 3.26
CA ALA A 33 -19.15 2.69 4.27
C ALA A 33 -20.15 3.71 3.69
N ARG A 34 -19.75 4.48 2.66
CA ARG A 34 -20.62 5.45 1.97
C ARG A 34 -21.54 4.82 0.94
N ALA A 35 -21.10 3.79 0.23
CA ALA A 35 -21.88 3.12 -0.82
C ALA A 35 -23.08 2.32 -0.26
N GLY A 36 -23.03 1.94 1.02
CA GLY A 36 -24.09 1.17 1.68
C GLY A 36 -24.06 -0.30 1.27
N PHE A 37 -24.20 -1.21 2.23
CA PHE A 37 -24.32 -2.64 1.96
C PHE A 37 -25.80 -3.01 1.81
N GLU A 38 -26.19 -3.66 0.71
CA GLU A 38 -27.58 -4.07 0.43
C GLU A 38 -28.20 -4.97 1.51
N ALA A 39 -27.38 -5.64 2.33
CA ALA A 39 -27.81 -6.57 3.39
C ALA A 39 -27.53 -6.08 4.83
N GLY A 40 -27.09 -4.83 5.01
CA GLY A 40 -26.62 -4.29 6.31
C GLY A 40 -25.10 -4.37 6.47
N PRO A 41 -24.50 -3.63 7.41
CA PRO A 41 -23.06 -3.37 7.44
C PRO A 41 -22.24 -4.63 7.76
N ASP A 42 -21.75 -5.33 6.74
CA ASP A 42 -20.95 -6.53 6.91
C ASP A 42 -19.46 -6.17 7.03
N TRP A 43 -19.11 -5.61 8.20
CA TRP A 43 -17.75 -5.16 8.51
C TRP A 43 -16.72 -6.30 8.57
N SER A 44 -17.19 -7.55 8.63
CA SER A 44 -16.36 -8.75 8.70
C SER A 44 -15.40 -8.88 7.51
N VAL A 45 -15.89 -8.60 6.30
CA VAL A 45 -15.12 -8.62 5.05
C VAL A 45 -14.05 -7.53 5.05
N LEU A 46 -14.42 -6.33 5.51
CA LEU A 46 -13.52 -5.19 5.62
C LEU A 46 -12.35 -5.45 6.58
N TYR A 47 -12.63 -6.01 7.75
CA TYR A 47 -11.59 -6.40 8.69
C TYR A 47 -10.74 -7.58 8.21
N ALA A 48 -11.29 -8.48 7.39
CA ALA A 48 -10.55 -9.58 6.77
C ALA A 48 -9.58 -9.10 5.68
N GLU A 49 -9.92 -8.04 4.95
CA GLU A 49 -9.08 -7.45 3.91
C GLU A 49 -7.96 -6.55 4.46
N LEU A 50 -8.12 -6.00 5.67
CA LEU A 50 -7.12 -5.14 6.34
C LEU A 50 -5.73 -5.79 6.45
N PRO A 51 -5.56 -6.99 7.03
CA PRO A 51 -4.23 -7.60 7.12
C PRO A 51 -3.65 -7.90 5.74
N LEU A 52 -4.50 -8.18 4.75
CA LEU A 52 -4.07 -8.53 3.40
C LEU A 52 -3.51 -7.30 2.66
N THR A 53 -4.21 -6.17 2.70
CA THR A 53 -3.77 -4.91 2.08
C THR A 53 -2.51 -4.35 2.71
N VAL A 54 -2.41 -4.41 4.05
CA VAL A 54 -1.18 -4.07 4.79
C VAL A 54 -0.03 -4.99 4.35
N LEU A 55 -0.26 -6.31 4.28
CA LEU A 55 0.75 -7.28 3.85
C LEU A 55 1.21 -7.03 2.41
N VAL A 56 0.29 -6.73 1.49
CA VAL A 56 0.60 -6.37 0.09
C VAL A 56 1.51 -5.13 0.05
N GLY A 57 1.19 -4.09 0.83
CA GLY A 57 2.03 -2.89 0.93
C GLY A 57 3.44 -3.19 1.46
N VAL A 58 3.56 -4.00 2.51
CA VAL A 58 4.85 -4.45 3.06
C VAL A 58 5.66 -5.24 2.03
N VAL A 59 5.04 -6.23 1.38
CA VAL A 59 5.68 -7.10 0.40
C VAL A 59 6.13 -6.32 -0.83
N ALA A 60 5.32 -5.38 -1.33
CA ALA A 60 5.69 -4.52 -2.45
C ALA A 60 6.88 -3.62 -2.12
N ALA A 61 6.88 -2.99 -0.94
CA ALA A 61 7.98 -2.15 -0.47
C ALA A 61 9.28 -2.95 -0.31
N LEU A 62 9.22 -4.11 0.36
CA LEU A 62 10.38 -4.97 0.57
C LEU A 62 10.91 -5.57 -0.71
N SER A 63 10.02 -6.01 -1.62
CA SER A 63 10.41 -6.52 -2.93
C SER A 63 11.13 -5.43 -3.71
N THR A 64 10.58 -4.22 -3.77
CA THR A 64 11.20 -3.08 -4.45
C THR A 64 12.52 -2.67 -3.82
N TRP A 65 12.64 -2.78 -2.50
CA TRP A 65 13.90 -2.53 -1.81
C TRP A 65 14.94 -3.59 -2.12
N LEU A 66 14.60 -4.89 -2.05
CA LEU A 66 15.55 -6.01 -2.16
C LEU A 66 15.88 -6.40 -3.60
N LEU A 67 14.97 -6.22 -4.56
CA LEU A 67 15.15 -6.58 -5.97
C LEU A 67 16.35 -5.91 -6.64
N PRO A 68 16.59 -4.60 -6.47
CA PRO A 68 17.72 -3.94 -7.10
C PRO A 68 19.06 -4.30 -6.44
N ARG A 69 19.05 -4.85 -5.21
CA ARG A 69 20.28 -5.26 -4.48
C ARG A 69 21.10 -6.28 -5.25
N ARG A 70 20.43 -7.17 -5.99
CA ARG A 70 21.05 -8.23 -6.80
C ARG A 70 21.67 -7.70 -8.11
N TRP A 71 21.30 -6.50 -8.55
CA TRP A 71 21.81 -5.88 -9.78
C TRP A 71 22.82 -4.75 -9.51
N MET A 72 22.70 -4.08 -8.37
CA MET A 72 23.59 -2.99 -7.96
C MET A 72 24.75 -3.54 -7.09
N ILE A 73 25.74 -4.14 -7.75
CA ILE A 73 26.98 -4.62 -7.13
C ILE A 73 27.92 -3.41 -6.97
N GLY A 74 27.68 -2.57 -5.96
CA GLY A 74 28.54 -1.42 -5.66
C GLY A 74 28.01 -0.57 -4.51
N PRO A 75 28.78 -0.35 -3.42
CA PRO A 75 28.33 0.41 -2.26
C PRO A 75 28.43 1.91 -2.50
N SER A 76 27.68 2.44 -3.47
CA SER A 76 27.58 3.89 -3.66
C SER A 76 26.35 4.41 -2.91
N VAL A 77 26.50 5.57 -2.24
CA VAL A 77 25.38 6.32 -1.63
C VAL A 77 24.29 6.61 -2.67
N ALA A 78 24.69 6.78 -3.93
CA ALA A 78 23.80 6.90 -5.08
C ALA A 78 22.91 5.66 -5.30
N GLY A 79 23.42 4.44 -5.06
CA GLY A 79 22.63 3.21 -5.16
C GLY A 79 21.57 3.08 -4.06
N TYR A 80 21.87 3.57 -2.84
CA TYR A 80 20.90 3.65 -1.75
C TYR A 80 19.81 4.69 -2.03
N ALA A 81 20.20 5.88 -2.48
CA ALA A 81 19.26 6.93 -2.86
C ALA A 81 18.33 6.50 -4.01
N GLY A 82 18.88 5.84 -5.03
CA GLY A 82 18.10 5.30 -6.14
C GLY A 82 17.09 4.24 -5.73
N ARG A 83 17.44 3.37 -4.77
CA ARG A 83 16.52 2.35 -4.22
C ARG A 83 15.42 2.98 -3.36
N ALA A 84 15.75 3.98 -2.55
CA ALA A 84 14.75 4.71 -1.79
C ALA A 84 13.75 5.44 -2.70
N ALA A 85 14.25 6.07 -3.78
CA ALA A 85 13.39 6.70 -4.79
C ALA A 85 12.49 5.69 -5.49
N LEU A 86 13.00 4.50 -5.84
CA LEU A 86 12.19 3.42 -6.43
C LEU A 86 11.07 2.96 -5.49
N VAL A 87 11.38 2.76 -4.21
CA VAL A 87 10.37 2.41 -3.20
C VAL A 87 9.32 3.51 -3.10
N ALA A 88 9.73 4.79 -3.04
CA ALA A 88 8.80 5.91 -3.00
C ALA A 88 7.90 5.97 -4.25
N ILE A 89 8.45 5.75 -5.45
CA ILE A 89 7.69 5.70 -6.71
C ILE A 89 6.68 4.56 -6.69
N VAL A 90 7.08 3.36 -6.26
CA VAL A 90 6.19 2.20 -6.20
C VAL A 90 5.08 2.43 -5.18
N LEU A 91 5.38 2.99 -4.01
CA LEU A 91 4.38 3.30 -3.00
C LEU A 91 3.41 4.39 -3.47
N ALA A 92 3.91 5.45 -4.12
CA ALA A 92 3.08 6.49 -4.70
C ALA A 92 2.21 5.97 -5.85
N GLY A 93 2.76 5.11 -6.71
CA GLY A 93 2.03 4.46 -7.80
C GLY A 93 0.96 3.51 -7.29
N PHE A 94 1.25 2.71 -6.27
CA PHE A 94 0.28 1.87 -5.59
C PHE A 94 -0.84 2.71 -4.99
N TRP A 95 -0.50 3.77 -4.26
CA TRP A 95 -1.48 4.70 -3.69
C TRP A 95 -2.40 5.32 -4.76
N LEU A 96 -1.82 5.81 -5.86
CA LEU A 96 -2.59 6.38 -6.97
C LEU A 96 -3.44 5.35 -7.70
N ALA A 97 -2.95 4.12 -7.90
CA ALA A 97 -3.70 3.04 -8.54
C ALA A 97 -4.91 2.64 -7.70
N VAL A 98 -4.73 2.52 -6.38
CA VAL A 98 -5.82 2.28 -5.42
C VAL A 98 -6.86 3.40 -5.52
N GLN A 99 -6.44 4.66 -5.41
CA GLN A 99 -7.37 5.81 -5.51
C GLN A 99 -8.05 5.93 -6.88
N GLY A 100 -7.33 5.69 -7.97
CA GLY A 100 -7.86 5.75 -9.33
C GLY A 100 -8.85 4.64 -9.64
N TRP A 101 -8.60 3.43 -9.13
CA TRP A 101 -9.56 2.33 -9.19
C TRP A 101 -10.87 2.69 -8.48
N TYR A 102 -10.78 3.34 -7.31
CA TYR A 102 -11.95 3.79 -6.57
C TYR A 102 -12.71 4.92 -7.24
N ALA A 103 -12.03 5.90 -7.85
CA ALA A 103 -12.68 6.97 -8.60
C ALA A 103 -13.44 6.49 -9.84
N ALA A 104 -13.11 5.29 -10.34
CA ALA A 104 -13.76 4.68 -11.49
C ALA A 104 -14.99 3.83 -11.14
N LEU A 105 -15.28 3.63 -9.85
CA LEU A 105 -16.50 2.93 -9.44
C LEU A 105 -17.73 3.81 -9.73
N PRO A 106 -18.78 3.26 -10.37
CA PRO A 106 -19.99 4.02 -10.65
C PRO A 106 -20.65 4.47 -9.35
N GLU A 107 -21.08 5.73 -9.29
CA GLU A 107 -21.87 6.26 -8.18
C GLU A 107 -23.13 5.38 -7.99
N SER A 108 -23.39 4.99 -6.75
CA SER A 108 -24.61 4.27 -6.39
C SER A 108 -25.82 5.16 -6.68
N VAL A 109 -26.62 4.78 -7.68
CA VAL A 109 -27.90 5.42 -7.97
C VAL A 109 -28.76 5.34 -6.70
N PRO A 110 -29.23 6.47 -6.14
CA PRO A 110 -30.10 6.42 -4.97
C PRO A 110 -31.38 5.68 -5.36
N ASP A 111 -31.61 4.55 -4.71
CA ASP A 111 -32.79 3.72 -4.89
C ASP A 111 -34.01 4.50 -4.40
N HIS A 112 -34.66 5.23 -5.31
CA HIS A 112 -35.96 5.84 -5.06
C HIS A 112 -36.99 4.72 -4.97
N LYS A 113 -37.18 4.20 -3.76
CA LYS A 113 -38.26 3.28 -3.46
C LYS A 113 -39.60 4.03 -3.62
N PRO A 114 -40.58 3.47 -4.36
CA PRO A 114 -41.86 4.12 -4.64
C PRO A 114 -42.74 4.31 -3.41
#